data_AF-A0A7S2KBP8-F1
#
_entry.id   AF-A0A7S2KBP8-F1
#
_cell.length_a   1.000
_cell.length_b   1.000
_cell.length_c   1.000
_cell.angle_alpha   90.00
_cell.angle_beta   90.00
_cell.angle_gamma   90.00
#
_symmetry.space_group_name_H-M   'P 1'
#
loop_
_entity.id
_entity.type
_entity.pdbx_description
1 polymer ?
#
loop_
_entity_poly.entity_id
_entity_poly.type
_entity_poly.pdbx_seq_one_letter_code
_entity_poly.pdbx_strand_id
1 'polypeptide(L)'
;AHAGETGGACPMGCNLLVAQAGQPGSGPGAAVLESDRFNNSWRLPGLVEPLISQGIMVANHEYINGYDERAPLDNFGKQVYFSSLWRYEAGKNFVNALAEYGRKIGVSEMQRLLQAVTHASTEHSIIYEAAAPQAPVAADREANVTLHVSVADL
;
A
#
# COMPACT_ATOMS: atom_id res chain seq x y z
N ALA A 1 -11.07 -34.94 17.07
CA ALA A 1 -10.27 -34.38 15.97
C ALA A 1 -10.72 -32.94 15.74
N HIS A 2 -9.90 -31.95 16.10
CA HIS A 2 -10.18 -30.55 15.78
C HIS A 2 -9.99 -30.38 14.27
N ALA A 3 -11.08 -30.13 13.55
CA ALA A 3 -11.00 -29.64 12.18
C ALA A 3 -10.26 -28.30 12.22
N GLY A 4 -9.11 -28.22 11.57
CA GLY A 4 -8.28 -27.02 11.54
C GLY A 4 -9.10 -25.82 11.11
N GLU A 5 -8.99 -24.74 11.86
CA GLU A 5 -9.53 -23.43 11.49
C GLU A 5 -8.95 -23.08 10.13
N THR A 6 -9.78 -23.17 9.09
CA THR A 6 -9.45 -22.80 7.71
C THR A 6 -8.99 -21.35 7.71
N GLY A 7 -7.67 -21.16 7.65
CA GLY A 7 -7.00 -19.88 7.82
C GLY A 7 -7.08 -18.98 6.59
N GLY A 8 -7.31 -17.71 6.86
CA GLY A 8 -7.08 -16.54 6.01
C GLY A 8 -6.65 -15.39 6.93
N ALA A 9 -5.88 -14.41 6.43
CA ALA A 9 -5.40 -13.33 7.29
C ALA A 9 -6.58 -12.49 7.82
N CYS A 10 -7.65 -12.38 7.03
CA CYS A 10 -8.78 -11.50 7.32
C CYS A 10 -10.12 -12.12 6.85
N PRO A 11 -11.14 -12.25 7.73
CA PRO A 11 -12.42 -12.88 7.37
C PRO A 11 -13.25 -12.15 6.29
N MET A 12 -13.04 -10.84 6.11
CA MET A 12 -13.89 -9.96 5.29
C MET A 12 -13.12 -9.25 4.15
N GLY A 13 -11.88 -9.67 3.86
CA GLY A 13 -10.98 -8.92 2.99
C GLY A 13 -10.06 -7.99 3.79
N CYS A 14 -8.78 -7.92 3.43
CA CYS A 14 -7.85 -6.92 3.93
C CYS A 14 -6.64 -6.75 3.02
N ASN A 15 -5.99 -5.60 3.22
CA ASN A 15 -4.70 -5.31 2.62
C ASN A 15 -3.64 -5.25 3.72
N LEU A 16 -2.63 -6.13 3.66
CA LEU A 16 -1.46 -6.07 4.53
C LEU A 16 -0.26 -5.56 3.73
N LEU A 17 0.32 -4.44 4.17
CA LEU A 17 1.52 -3.87 3.57
C LEU A 17 2.78 -4.50 4.17
N VAL A 18 3.69 -4.93 3.31
CA VAL A 18 5.06 -5.32 3.68
C VAL A 18 6.02 -4.45 2.88
N ALA A 19 6.95 -3.80 3.57
CA ALA A 19 7.98 -2.99 2.95
C ALA A 19 9.32 -3.22 3.66
N GLN A 20 10.40 -3.25 2.88
CA GLN A 20 11.77 -3.35 3.36
C GLN A 20 12.65 -2.34 2.62
N ALA A 21 13.77 -1.97 3.22
CA ALA A 21 14.78 -1.19 2.51
C ALA A 21 15.24 -1.96 1.27
N GLY A 22 15.15 -1.36 0.09
CA GLY A 22 15.57 -2.00 -1.15
C GLY A 22 17.07 -2.29 -1.11
N GLN A 23 17.46 -3.56 -1.26
CA GLN A 23 18.85 -3.92 -1.55
C GLN A 23 19.04 -3.95 -3.07
N PRO A 24 20.21 -3.54 -3.58
CA PRO A 24 20.53 -3.70 -4.99
C PRO A 24 20.36 -5.18 -5.41
N GLY A 25 19.49 -5.42 -6.40
CA GLY A 25 19.23 -6.76 -6.94
C GLY A 25 18.23 -7.63 -6.17
N SER A 26 17.66 -7.17 -5.04
CA SER A 26 16.74 -7.95 -4.20
C SER A 26 15.26 -7.72 -4.54
N GLY A 27 14.83 -7.97 -5.77
CA GLY A 27 13.40 -7.91 -6.14
C GLY A 27 12.67 -6.59 -5.76
N PRO A 28 11.33 -6.57 -5.74
CA PRO A 28 10.56 -5.43 -5.29
C PRO A 28 10.71 -5.22 -3.78
N GLY A 29 11.05 -4.00 -3.35
CA GLY A 29 11.24 -3.63 -1.94
C GLY A 29 9.94 -3.51 -1.13
N ALA A 30 8.78 -3.68 -1.76
CA ALA A 30 7.48 -3.66 -1.11
C ALA A 30 6.49 -4.58 -1.82
N ALA A 31 5.52 -5.09 -1.08
CA ALA A 31 4.41 -5.89 -1.55
C ALA A 31 3.16 -5.62 -0.69
N VAL A 32 1.99 -5.84 -1.28
CA VAL A 32 0.71 -5.79 -0.56
C VAL A 32 0.08 -7.17 -0.66
N LEU A 33 -0.26 -7.77 0.47
CA LEU A 33 -1.08 -8.98 0.50
C LEU A 33 -2.55 -8.57 0.52
N GLU A 34 -3.29 -8.94 -0.53
CA GLU A 34 -4.74 -8.88 -0.59
C GLU A 34 -5.28 -10.25 -0.17
N SER A 35 -6.11 -10.30 0.87
CA SER A 35 -6.45 -11.56 1.54
C SER A 35 -7.89 -11.60 1.99
N ASP A 36 -8.55 -12.73 1.74
CA ASP A 36 -9.82 -13.08 2.35
C ASP A 36 -9.68 -14.37 3.19
N ARG A 37 -10.81 -14.93 3.64
CA ARG A 37 -10.85 -16.16 4.44
C ARG A 37 -10.24 -17.38 3.74
N PHE A 38 -10.26 -17.41 2.41
CA PHE A 38 -9.96 -18.56 1.56
C PHE A 38 -8.74 -18.32 0.65
N ASN A 39 -8.46 -17.07 0.27
CA ASN A 39 -7.47 -16.73 -0.74
C ASN A 39 -6.50 -15.65 -0.27
N ASN A 40 -5.29 -15.69 -0.82
CA ASN A 40 -4.23 -14.72 -0.59
C ASN A 40 -3.57 -14.40 -1.93
N SER A 41 -3.45 -13.12 -2.26
CA SER A 41 -2.82 -12.64 -3.49
C SER A 41 -1.79 -11.56 -3.18
N TRP A 42 -0.59 -11.70 -3.72
CA TRP A 42 0.46 -10.70 -3.58
C TRP A 42 0.39 -9.70 -4.73
N ARG A 43 0.22 -8.43 -4.39
CA ARG A 43 0.32 -7.29 -5.29
C ARG A 43 1.72 -6.68 -5.20
N LEU A 44 2.41 -6.65 -6.34
CA LEU A 44 3.74 -6.09 -6.50
C LEU A 44 3.67 -4.74 -7.25
N PRO A 45 4.72 -3.90 -7.15
CA PRO A 45 4.78 -2.64 -7.91
C PRO A 45 4.63 -2.89 -9.41
N GLY A 46 3.84 -2.07 -10.09
CA GLY A 46 3.60 -2.16 -11.53
C GLY A 46 2.63 -3.25 -11.99
N LEU A 47 2.05 -4.04 -11.08
CA LEU A 47 1.08 -5.09 -11.45
C LEU A 47 -0.33 -4.53 -11.72
N VAL A 48 -0.72 -3.49 -10.97
CA VAL A 48 -1.99 -2.78 -11.11
C VAL A 48 -1.72 -1.28 -11.03
N GLU A 49 -2.66 -0.46 -11.51
CA GLU A 49 -2.47 1.00 -11.51
C GLU A 49 -2.28 1.56 -10.09
N PRO A 50 -1.46 2.60 -9.86
CA PRO A 50 -0.58 3.25 -10.82
C PRO A 50 0.54 2.31 -11.27
N LEU A 51 0.75 2.18 -12.58
CA LEU A 51 1.73 1.26 -13.19
C LEU A 51 3.17 1.81 -13.07
N ILE A 52 3.61 2.06 -11.85
CA ILE A 52 4.92 2.59 -11.52
C ILE A 52 5.76 1.53 -10.81
N SER A 53 7.06 1.51 -11.11
CA SER A 53 8.01 0.63 -10.41
C SER A 53 8.37 1.12 -9.01
N GLN A 54 8.09 2.40 -8.71
CA GLN A 54 8.49 3.06 -7.48
C GLN A 54 7.54 2.84 -6.29
N GLY A 55 6.37 2.23 -6.49
CA GLY A 55 5.43 2.06 -5.40
C GLY A 55 4.19 1.22 -5.75
N ILE A 56 3.38 1.00 -4.73
CA ILE A 56 2.07 0.36 -4.80
C ILE A 56 1.09 1.29 -4.09
N MET A 57 -0.12 1.44 -4.61
CA MET A 57 -1.17 2.20 -3.96
C MET A 57 -2.34 1.29 -3.57
N VAL A 58 -2.95 1.58 -2.43
CA VAL A 58 -3.97 0.71 -1.82
C VAL A 58 -5.03 1.58 -1.15
N ALA A 59 -6.30 1.19 -1.28
CA ALA A 59 -7.42 1.73 -0.52
C ALA A 59 -8.14 0.58 0.23
N ASN A 60 -9.47 0.61 0.30
CA ASN A 60 -10.26 -0.43 0.97
C ASN A 60 -10.96 -1.39 -0.01
N HIS A 61 -10.47 -1.48 -1.25
CA HIS A 61 -10.89 -2.49 -2.21
C HIS A 61 -9.65 -3.18 -2.78
N GLU A 62 -9.82 -4.42 -3.18
CA GLU A 62 -8.77 -5.28 -3.74
C GLU A 62 -8.76 -5.15 -5.28
N TYR A 63 -7.59 -5.37 -5.89
CA TYR A 63 -7.41 -5.31 -7.34
C TYR A 63 -7.01 -6.64 -7.97
N ILE A 64 -6.63 -7.61 -7.14
CA ILE A 64 -6.26 -8.96 -7.58
C ILE A 64 -7.28 -9.95 -7.04
N ASN A 65 -7.49 -9.95 -5.72
CA ASN A 65 -8.43 -10.86 -5.10
C ASN A 65 -9.83 -10.21 -5.01
N GLY A 66 -10.88 -10.97 -5.31
CA GLY A 66 -12.26 -10.46 -5.36
C GLY A 66 -12.60 -9.43 -6.45
N TYR A 67 -11.63 -8.94 -7.23
CA TYR A 67 -11.84 -8.00 -8.34
C TYR A 67 -12.38 -8.73 -9.59
N ASP A 68 -13.39 -8.14 -10.24
CA ASP A 68 -13.94 -8.63 -11.52
C ASP A 68 -13.74 -7.56 -12.60
N GLU A 69 -12.96 -7.88 -13.64
CA GLU A 69 -12.72 -7.00 -14.78
C GLU A 69 -14.00 -6.61 -15.54
N ARG A 70 -15.06 -7.43 -15.46
CA ARG A 70 -16.36 -7.19 -16.11
C ARG A 70 -17.26 -6.29 -15.26
N ALA A 71 -16.97 -6.20 -13.96
CA ALA A 71 -17.67 -5.36 -13.00
C ALA A 71 -16.62 -4.63 -12.13
N PRO A 72 -15.83 -3.71 -12.71
CA PRO A 72 -14.64 -3.14 -12.06
C PRO A 72 -14.94 -2.24 -10.84
N LEU A 73 -16.22 -1.96 -10.60
CA LEU A 73 -16.71 -1.24 -9.42
C LEU A 73 -17.15 -2.18 -8.30
N ASP A 74 -17.08 -3.49 -8.52
CA ASP A 74 -17.44 -4.51 -7.56
C ASP A 74 -16.19 -5.21 -7.03
N ASN A 75 -16.22 -5.55 -5.75
CA ASN A 75 -15.23 -6.38 -5.10
C ASN A 75 -15.97 -7.45 -4.28
N PHE A 76 -15.66 -8.72 -4.52
CA PHE A 76 -16.39 -9.87 -3.99
C PHE A 76 -17.90 -9.84 -4.32
N GLY A 77 -18.23 -9.41 -5.54
CA GLY A 77 -19.63 -9.31 -6.01
C GLY A 77 -20.47 -8.24 -5.31
N LYS A 78 -19.82 -7.28 -4.64
CA LYS A 78 -20.47 -6.14 -4.01
C LYS A 78 -19.86 -4.84 -4.49
N GLN A 79 -20.69 -3.83 -4.68
CA GLN A 79 -20.22 -2.51 -5.07
C GLN A 79 -19.26 -1.93 -4.03
N VAL A 80 -18.12 -1.45 -4.51
CA VAL A 80 -17.11 -0.76 -3.71
C VAL A 80 -17.66 0.59 -3.25
N TYR A 81 -17.43 0.92 -1.98
CA TYR A 81 -17.79 2.23 -1.44
C TYR A 81 -17.12 3.36 -2.23
N PHE A 82 -17.90 4.39 -2.54
CA PHE A 82 -17.42 5.58 -3.26
C PHE A 82 -16.15 6.18 -2.63
N SER A 83 -16.07 6.25 -1.30
CA SER A 83 -14.90 6.80 -0.60
C SER A 83 -13.62 6.00 -0.83
N SER A 84 -13.72 4.69 -1.09
CA SER A 84 -12.59 3.82 -1.43
C SER A 84 -12.12 4.07 -2.86
N LEU A 85 -13.06 4.15 -3.81
CA LEU A 85 -12.78 4.47 -5.22
C LEU A 85 -12.18 5.87 -5.36
N TRP A 86 -12.79 6.88 -4.74
CA TRP A 86 -12.35 8.27 -4.85
C TRP A 86 -10.93 8.48 -4.33
N ARG A 87 -10.60 7.93 -3.15
CA ARG A 87 -9.23 8.03 -2.61
C ARG A 87 -8.21 7.35 -3.51
N TYR A 88 -8.60 6.22 -4.10
CA TYR A 88 -7.74 5.53 -5.04
C TYR A 88 -7.51 6.35 -6.30
N GLU A 89 -8.57 6.85 -6.93
CA GLU A 89 -8.44 7.63 -8.16
C GLU A 89 -7.68 8.94 -7.92
N ALA A 90 -7.97 9.65 -6.84
CA ALA A 90 -7.27 10.88 -6.48
C ALA A 90 -5.77 10.63 -6.22
N GLY A 91 -5.44 9.61 -5.44
CA GLY A 91 -4.05 9.25 -5.17
C GLY A 91 -3.31 8.76 -6.42
N LYS A 92 -3.97 7.91 -7.23
CA LYS A 92 -3.43 7.39 -8.49
C LYS A 92 -3.08 8.53 -9.44
N ASN A 93 -3.99 9.48 -9.62
CA ASN A 93 -3.76 10.63 -10.50
C ASN A 93 -2.59 11.49 -10.03
N PHE A 94 -2.44 11.71 -8.73
CA PHE A 94 -1.30 12.41 -8.17
C PHE A 94 0.03 11.67 -8.45
N VAL A 95 0.05 10.36 -8.21
CA VAL A 95 1.23 9.52 -8.44
C VAL A 95 1.60 9.45 -9.93
N ASN A 96 0.61 9.24 -10.81
CA ASN A 96 0.82 9.20 -12.25
C ASN A 96 1.37 10.53 -12.78
N ALA A 97 0.83 11.66 -12.29
CA ALA A 97 1.37 12.97 -12.66
C ALA A 97 2.85 13.12 -12.25
N LEU A 98 3.22 12.72 -11.02
CA LEU A 98 4.63 12.75 -10.61
C LEU A 98 5.51 11.88 -11.50
N ALA A 99 5.05 10.67 -11.82
CA ALA A 99 5.77 9.73 -12.68
C ALA A 99 5.95 10.28 -14.11
N GLU A 100 4.93 10.92 -14.68
CA GLU A 100 4.98 11.57 -16.00
C GLU A 100 6.07 12.64 -16.08
N TYR A 101 6.23 13.44 -15.02
CA TYR A 101 7.28 14.45 -14.92
C TYR A 101 8.64 13.91 -14.42
N GLY A 102 8.79 12.59 -14.28
CA GLY A 102 10.02 11.96 -13.78
C GLY A 102 10.38 12.35 -12.34
N ARG A 103 9.40 12.80 -11.55
CA ARG A 103 9.60 13.22 -10.16
C ARG A 103 9.56 12.01 -9.24
N LYS A 104 10.56 11.90 -8.36
CA LYS A 104 10.56 10.89 -7.29
C LYS A 104 9.56 11.28 -6.20
N ILE A 105 8.93 10.29 -5.60
CA ILE A 105 8.08 10.48 -4.42
C ILE A 105 8.98 10.54 -3.17
N GLY A 106 9.17 11.75 -2.63
CA GLY A 106 9.81 11.96 -1.33
C GLY A 106 8.79 12.24 -0.24
N VAL A 107 9.27 12.60 0.96
CA VAL A 107 8.42 12.94 2.12
C VAL A 107 7.44 14.07 1.80
N SER A 108 7.88 15.12 1.10
CA SER A 108 7.02 16.26 0.78
C SER A 108 5.90 15.93 -0.20
N GLU A 109 6.18 15.07 -1.18
CA GLU A 109 5.20 14.53 -2.11
C GLU A 109 4.22 13.60 -1.39
N MET A 110 4.71 12.78 -0.46
CA MET A 110 3.88 11.89 0.34
C MET A 110 2.94 12.67 1.27
N GLN A 111 3.41 13.76 1.89
CA GLN A 111 2.56 14.65 2.67
C GLN A 111 1.42 15.25 1.83
N ARG A 112 1.72 15.72 0.62
CA ARG A 112 0.69 16.25 -0.30
C ARG A 112 -0.28 15.18 -0.76
N LEU A 113 0.23 13.98 -1.06
CA LEU A 113 -0.61 12.84 -1.41
C LEU A 113 -1.57 12.52 -0.26
N LEU A 114 -1.06 12.40 0.96
CA LEU A 114 -1.86 12.12 2.15
C LEU A 114 -2.92 13.20 2.38
N GLN A 115 -2.58 14.49 2.23
CA GLN A 115 -3.54 15.61 2.28
C GLN A 115 -4.64 15.51 1.21
N ALA A 116 -4.32 15.01 0.02
CA ALA A 116 -5.29 14.88 -1.07
C ALA A 116 -6.27 13.72 -0.87
N VAL A 117 -5.87 12.66 -0.17
CA VAL A 117 -6.68 11.44 0.03
C VAL A 117 -7.26 11.31 1.44
N THR A 118 -6.85 12.16 2.37
CA THR A 118 -7.44 12.23 3.72
C THR A 118 -8.84 12.81 3.66
N HIS A 119 -9.64 12.42 4.65
CA HIS A 119 -11.01 12.89 4.87
C HIS A 119 -11.23 13.07 6.36
N ALA A 120 -12.30 13.76 6.76
CA ALA A 120 -12.54 14.22 8.13
C ALA A 120 -12.52 13.14 9.23
N SER A 121 -12.63 11.86 8.87
CA SER A 121 -12.51 10.74 9.82
C SER A 121 -11.12 10.10 9.85
N THR A 122 -10.11 10.72 9.24
CA THR A 122 -8.74 10.21 9.29
C THR A 122 -8.12 10.61 10.62
N GLU A 123 -7.79 9.63 11.46
CA GLU A 123 -7.25 9.90 12.80
C GLU A 123 -5.75 10.22 12.79
N HIS A 124 -4.99 9.58 11.89
CA HIS A 124 -3.54 9.74 11.81
C HIS A 124 -3.03 9.41 10.40
N SER A 125 -1.89 9.98 10.05
CA SER A 125 -1.14 9.62 8.85
C SER A 125 0.31 9.30 9.19
N ILE A 126 0.82 8.22 8.61
CA ILE A 126 2.17 7.71 8.90
C ILE A 126 2.98 7.72 7.61
N ILE A 127 4.12 8.39 7.64
CA ILE A 127 5.16 8.28 6.62
C ILE A 127 6.31 7.51 7.27
N TYR A 128 6.60 6.34 6.71
CA TYR A 128 7.70 5.50 7.15
C TYR A 128 8.84 5.57 6.13
N GLU A 129 10.03 5.93 6.60
CA GLU A 129 11.25 5.88 5.81
C GLU A 129 12.11 4.72 6.31
N ALA A 130 12.22 3.67 5.49
CA ALA A 130 13.14 2.58 5.76
C ALA A 130 14.57 3.12 5.71
N ALA A 131 15.34 2.92 6.78
CA ALA A 131 16.75 3.31 6.81
C ALA A 131 17.50 2.66 5.64
N ALA A 132 18.37 3.42 4.97
CA ALA A 132 19.25 2.86 3.95
C ALA A 132 20.05 1.69 4.56
N PRO A 133 20.28 0.60 3.80
CA PRO A 133 21.17 -0.46 4.24
C PRO A 133 22.53 0.16 4.59
N GLN A 134 22.91 0.12 5.86
CA GLN A 134 24.28 0.43 6.23
C GLN A 134 25.15 -0.72 5.71
N ALA A 135 26.32 -0.41 5.15
CA ALA A 135 27.29 -1.44 4.76
C ALA A 135 27.50 -2.41 5.94
N PRO A 136 27.71 -3.71 5.70
CA PRO A 136 27.82 -4.70 6.78
C PRO A 136 29.06 -4.40 7.62
N VAL A 137 28.86 -3.68 8.72
CA VAL A 137 29.85 -3.53 9.80
C VAL A 137 29.34 -4.40 10.93
N ALA A 138 30.20 -5.32 11.37
CA ALA A 138 29.89 -6.29 12.40
C ALA A 138 29.42 -5.61 13.71
N ALA A 139 28.46 -6.26 14.36
CA ALA A 139 27.95 -6.07 15.71
C ALA A 139 26.92 -4.95 15.94
N ASP A 140 25.74 -5.41 16.39
CA ASP A 140 24.77 -4.73 17.26
C ASP A 140 24.59 -3.24 17.07
N ARG A 141 23.75 -2.85 16.10
CA ARG A 141 22.99 -1.60 16.19
C ARG A 141 21.57 -1.81 15.70
N GLU A 142 20.61 -1.42 16.52
CA GLU A 142 19.22 -1.23 16.13
C GLU A 142 19.18 -0.33 14.89
N ALA A 143 18.48 -0.76 13.84
CA ALA A 143 18.25 0.10 12.68
C ALA A 143 17.55 1.37 13.17
N ASN A 144 18.18 2.53 12.99
CA ASN A 144 17.55 3.81 13.32
C ASN A 144 16.32 4.01 12.43
N VAL A 145 15.15 3.68 12.96
CA VAL A 145 13.85 3.91 12.31
C VAL A 145 13.44 5.35 12.56
N THR A 146 13.20 6.10 11.48
CA THR A 146 12.57 7.42 11.57
C THR A 146 11.11 7.27 11.18
N LEU A 147 10.22 7.41 12.16
CA LEU A 147 8.77 7.42 11.94
C LEU A 147 8.30 8.87 11.89
N HIS A 148 7.89 9.34 10.72
CA HIS A 148 7.22 10.62 10.58
C HIS A 148 5.72 10.40 10.77
N VAL A 149 5.23 10.51 12.01
CA VAL A 149 3.79 10.59 12.28
C VAL A 149 3.36 12.03 12.04
N SER A 150 2.58 12.24 10.99
CA SER A 150 1.87 13.50 10.80
C SER A 150 0.44 13.27 11.27
N VAL A 151 0.12 13.77 12.46
CA VAL A 151 -1.27 13.96 12.84
C VAL A 151 -1.72 15.20 12.08
N ALA A 152 -2.45 14.99 10.98
CA ALA A 152 -3.13 16.09 10.34
C ALA A 152 -4.39 16.37 11.17
N ASP A 153 -4.28 17.31 12.12
CA ASP A 153 -5.48 18.00 12.62
C ASP A 153 -6.02 18.80 11.43
N LEU A 154 -7.10 18.31 10.80
CA LEU A 154 -7.87 18.99 9.76
C LEU A 154 -9.13 19.59 10.36
#